data_AF-A0A7Y3CP14-F1
#
_entry.id   AF-A0A7Y3CP14-F1
#
_cell.length_a   1.000
_cell.length_b   1.000
_cell.length_c   1.000
_cell.angle_alpha   90.00
_cell.angle_beta   90.00
_cell.angle_gamma   90.00
#
_symmetry.space_group_name_H-M   'P 1'
#
loop_
_entity.id
_entity.type
_entity.pdbx_description
1 polymer ?
#
loop_
_entity_poly.entity_id
_entity_poly.type
_entity_poly.pdbx_seq_one_letter_code
_entity_poly.pdbx_strand_id
1 'polypeptide(L)' 'MTLREKVEALLPNWERWYPSLFDAASDLGIIRPDVCDPNSLLLTRRHAKVRQRAEDAHREKWGGKPQD' A
#
# COMPACT_ATOMS: atom_id res chain seq x y z
N MET A 1 16.74 15.14 1.61
CA MET A 1 17.20 14.43 0.41
C MET A 1 15.99 14.00 -0.41
N THR A 2 15.76 14.63 -1.55
CA THR A 2 14.62 14.35 -2.45
C THR A 2 14.94 13.22 -3.44
N LEU A 3 13.92 12.68 -4.11
CA LEU A 3 14.11 11.67 -5.16
C LEU A 3 14.96 12.22 -6.31
N ARG A 4 14.69 13.47 -6.73
CA ARG A 4 15.46 14.19 -7.74
C ARG A 4 16.94 14.29 -7.35
N GLU A 5 17.24 14.70 -6.11
CA GLU A 5 18.63 14.79 -5.63
C GLU A 5 19.36 13.43 -5.67
N LYS A 6 18.67 12.34 -5.32
CA LYS A 6 19.25 10.98 -5.38
C LYS A 6 19.55 10.55 -6.81
N VAL A 7 18.63 10.82 -7.74
CA VAL A 7 18.82 10.53 -9.17
C VAL A 7 19.96 11.36 -9.73
N GLU A 8 19.98 12.67 -9.46
CA GLU A 8 21.00 13.59 -9.98
C GLU A 8 22.41 13.24 -9.48
N ALA A 9 22.54 12.74 -8.25
CA ALA A 9 23.81 12.28 -7.70
C ALA A 9 24.35 11.01 -8.39
N LEU A 10 23.47 10.14 -8.90
CA LEU A 10 23.83 8.89 -9.57
C LEU A 10 23.97 9.04 -11.08
N LEU A 11 23.09 9.83 -11.70
CA LEU A 11 23.07 10.11 -13.13
C LEU A 11 22.83 11.61 -13.37
N PRO A 12 23.90 12.41 -13.42
CA PRO A 12 23.78 13.83 -13.73
C PRO A 12 23.21 14.06 -15.13
N ASN A 13 22.32 15.04 -15.28
CA ASN A 13 21.60 15.31 -16.53
C ASN A 13 20.77 14.12 -17.04
N TRP A 14 20.18 13.32 -16.16
CA TRP A 14 19.32 12.18 -16.50
C TRP A 14 18.17 12.54 -17.46
N GLU A 15 17.71 13.80 -17.46
CA GLU A 15 16.65 14.32 -18.33
C GLU A 15 16.96 14.19 -19.83
N ARG A 16 18.24 13.99 -20.22
CA ARG A 16 18.63 13.69 -21.60
C ARG A 16 18.34 12.25 -22.03
N TRP A 17 18.23 11.34 -21.07
CA TRP A 17 18.17 9.90 -21.30
C TRP A 17 16.79 9.33 -20.98
N TYR A 18 16.09 9.93 -20.02
CA TYR A 18 14.79 9.45 -19.55
C TYR A 18 13.69 10.49 -19.74
N PRO A 19 12.49 10.07 -20.15
CA PRO A 19 11.35 10.97 -20.34
C PRO A 19 10.76 11.45 -19.00
N SER A 20 11.02 10.74 -17.89
CA SER A 20 10.59 11.15 -16.56
C SER A 20 11.58 10.80 -15.46
N LEU A 21 11.49 11.52 -14.33
CA LEU A 21 12.30 11.25 -13.14
C LEU A 21 12.04 9.86 -12.57
N PHE A 22 10.79 9.38 -12.70
CA PHE A 22 10.38 8.08 -12.18
C PHE A 22 10.96 6.93 -12.99
N ASP A 23 11.07 7.07 -14.31
CA ASP A 23 11.71 6.07 -15.16
C ASP A 23 13.19 5.94 -14.80
N ALA A 24 13.89 7.08 -14.70
CA ALA A 24 15.29 7.10 -14.25
C ALA A 24 15.44 6.50 -12.84
N ALA A 25 14.55 6.84 -11.91
CA ALA A 25 14.59 6.31 -10.55
C ALA A 25 14.28 4.80 -10.47
N SER A 26 13.41 4.30 -11.34
CA SER A 26 13.07 2.88 -11.43
C SER A 26 14.26 2.07 -11.96
N ASP A 27 14.88 2.53 -13.05
CA ASP A 27 16.02 1.84 -13.68
C ASP A 27 17.28 1.92 -12.82
N LEU A 28 17.50 3.03 -12.09
CA LEU A 28 18.54 3.14 -11.07
C LEU A 28 18.24 2.35 -9.80
N GLY A 29 17.06 1.73 -9.68
CA GLY A 29 16.63 0.94 -8.52
C GLY A 29 16.41 1.74 -7.24
N ILE A 30 16.28 3.06 -7.34
CA ILE A 30 16.03 3.97 -6.21
C ILE A 30 14.59 3.79 -5.72
N ILE A 31 13.66 3.65 -6.67
CA ILE A 31 12.30 3.20 -6.38
C ILE A 31 12.16 1.78 -6.86
N ARG A 32 11.52 0.95 -6.05
CA ARG A 32 11.10 -0.39 -6.46
C ARG A 32 9.64 -0.57 -6.10
N PRO A 33 8.85 -1.19 -6.99
CA PRO A 33 7.53 -1.63 -6.60
C PRO A 33 7.69 -2.74 -5.56
N ASP A 34 7.18 -2.51 -4.35
CA ASP A 34 7.01 -3.57 -3.39
C ASP A 34 5.79 -4.40 -3.81
N VAL A 35 6.01 -5.70 -4.02
CA VAL A 35 4.91 -6.64 -4.24
C VAL A 35 4.24 -6.86 -2.89
N CYS A 36 3.04 -6.30 -2.73
CA CYS A 36 2.26 -6.55 -1.53
C CYS A 36 1.92 -8.05 -1.41
N ASP A 37 1.86 -8.56 -0.19
CA ASP A 37 1.45 -9.95 0.06
C ASP A 37 0.07 -10.21 -0.59
N PRO A 38 -0.14 -11.33 -1.31
CA PRO A 38 -1.40 -11.61 -2.00
C PRO A 38 -2.62 -11.52 -1.09
N ASN A 39 -2.47 -11.78 0.22
CA ASN A 39 -3.56 -11.69 1.18
C ASN A 39 -3.99 -10.25 1.46
N SER A 40 -3.15 -9.26 1.14
CA SER A 40 -3.48 -7.82 1.21
C SER A 40 -4.38 -7.39 0.05
N LEU A 41 -4.35 -8.11 -1.07
CA LEU A 41 -5.21 -7.86 -2.24
C LEU A 41 -6.61 -8.48 -2.08
N LEU A 42 -6.73 -9.54 -1.26
CA LEU A 42 -8.01 -10.20 -1.01
C LEU A 42 -8.93 -9.29 -0.18
N LEU A 43 -9.90 -8.67 -0.85
CA LEU A 43 -10.96 -7.84 -0.25
C LEU A 43 -11.59 -8.47 1.00
N THR A 44 -11.83 -9.79 0.97
CA THR A 44 -12.35 -10.56 2.11
C THR A 44 -11.48 -10.45 3.35
N ARG A 45 -10.14 -10.46 3.19
CA ARG A 45 -9.18 -10.32 4.29
C ARG A 45 -9.01 -8.86 4.70
N ARG A 46 -8.93 -7.94 3.73
CA ARG A 46 -8.86 -6.49 3.98
C ARG A 46 -10.02 -5.99 4.83
N HIS A 47 -11.22 -6.52 4.59
CA HIS A 47 -12.44 -6.14 5.32
C HIS A 47 -12.84 -7.09 6.44
N ALA A 48 -12.06 -8.13 6.74
CA ALA A 48 -12.38 -9.08 7.82
C ALA A 48 -12.60 -8.36 9.16
N LYS A 49 -11.74 -7.38 9.49
CA LYS A 49 -11.87 -6.58 10.71
C LYS A 49 -13.12 -5.69 10.73
N VAL A 50 -13.53 -5.17 9.56
CA VAL A 50 -14.75 -4.35 9.44
C VAL A 50 -15.99 -5.22 9.58
N ARG A 51 -15.99 -6.40 8.95
CA ARG A 51 -17.06 -7.39 9.08
C ARG A 51 -17.22 -7.88 10.52
N GLN A 52 -16.12 -8.23 11.18
CA GLN A 52 -16.13 -8.64 12.58
C GLN A 52 -16.75 -7.55 13.47
N ARG A 53 -16.33 -6.29 13.30
CA ARG A 53 -16.91 -5.15 14.04
C ARG A 53 -18.39 -4.96 13.76
N ALA A 54 -18.82 -5.15 12.51
CA ALA A 54 -20.23 -5.05 12.15
C ALA A 54 -21.06 -6.18 12.80
N GLU A 55 -20.54 -7.39 12.84
CA GLU A 55 -21.17 -8.53 13.51
C GLU A 55 -21.23 -8.35 15.03
N ASP A 56 -20.14 -7.87 15.65
CA ASP A 56 -20.10 -7.60 17.09
C ASP A 56 -21.07 -6.48 17.47
N ALA A 57 -21.10 -5.38 16.70
CA ALA A 57 -22.05 -4.29 16.90
C ALA A 57 -23.50 -4.72 16.64
N HIS A 58 -23.72 -5.63 15.68
CA HIS A 58 -25.04 -6.22 15.43
C HIS A 58 -25.49 -7.07 16.62
N ARG A 59 -24.61 -7.91 17.18
CA ARG A 59 -24.89 -8.69 18.40
C ARG A 59 -25.13 -7.77 19.60
N GLU A 60 -24.36 -6.71 19.78
CA GLU A 60 -24.54 -5.77 20.88
C GLU A 60 -25.89 -5.04 20.82
N LYS A 61 -26.32 -4.63 19.63
CA LYS A 61 -27.57 -3.87 19.45
C LYS A 61 -28.83 -4.73 19.42
N TRP A 62 -28.73 -5.95 18.88
CA TRP A 62 -29.91 -6.76 18.53
C TRP A 62 -29.83 -8.21 19.01
N GLY A 63 -28.65 -8.68 19.43
CA GLY A 63 -28.47 -10.02 20.01
C GLY A 63 -28.74 -9.99 21.51
N GLY A 64 -29.99 -10.32 21.89
CA GLY A 64 -30.33 -10.52 23.31
C GLY A 64 -29.36 -11.49 24.01
N LYS A 65 -29.12 -11.27 25.31
CA LYS A 65 -28.26 -12.16 26.12
C LYS A 65 -28.76 -13.61 26.04
N PRO A 66 -27.87 -14.61 25.99
CA PRO A 66 -28.28 -15.99 26.19
C PRO A 66 -29.00 -16.07 27.53
N GLN A 67 -30.19 -16.66 27.51
CA GLN A 67 -31.01 -16.90 28.69
C GLN A 67 -30.29 -17.97 29.53
N ASP A 68 -29.95 -17.63 30.77
CA ASP A 68 -29.41 -18.58 31.78
C ASP A 68 -30.34 -19.79 31.97
#